data_AF-A0A7Y9Z7B0-F1
#
_entry.id   AF-A0A7Y9Z7B0-F1
#
_cell.length_a   1.000
_cell.length_b   1.000
_cell.length_c   1.000
_cell.angle_alpha   90.00
_cell.angle_beta   90.00
_cell.angle_gamma   90.00
#
_symmetry.space_group_name_H-M   'P 1'
#
loop_
_entity.id
_entity.type
_entity.pdbx_description
1 polymer ?
#
loop_
_entity_poly.entity_id
_entity_poly.type
_entity_poly.pdbx_seq_one_letter_code
_entity_poly.pdbx_strand_id
1 'polypeptide(L)'
;MRNVLANVRNLAGPRHRHEWQVIIEHLRNAGYQVSEQSAVFSPHQIKPEYGGRPQVRERVLITATLVPEGMQADPFIDPVSLPENIRMDREWDLINDLQIDPEETPAGTDISQVERNWIDHWEVMVQHMREWRATQADASGETARRLPGFPIWTDTWGSDWSPMERGQAIDEAPPWKADFLRKNFALYDALAEHVGGRAMGTWLRKVRTFPESRRKLEWQAQDAESLWDCVISLRPSGLRAKRPTHLPALVAITQTPIIGPLQRKLSAREAARLQGLPDSFSFDGQSDKATFKQLGNGVSVGVVWNVLKAHCERDRDLLLATPTGREIYALVSQAPDDPTSAIATALDTVRRVDSVRAATVPLKV
;
A
#
# COMPACT_ATOMS: atom_id res chain seq x y z
N MET A 1 27.55 -16.21 -6.86
CA MET A 1 26.78 -15.36 -5.92
C MET A 1 25.45 -15.04 -6.59
N ARG A 2 24.36 -14.87 -5.84
CA ARG A 2 22.98 -14.70 -6.37
C ARG A 2 22.37 -13.49 -5.69
N ASN A 3 21.68 -12.64 -6.44
CA ASN A 3 21.16 -11.39 -5.91
C ASN A 3 19.70 -11.19 -6.34
N VAL A 4 18.83 -10.94 -5.36
CA VAL A 4 17.50 -10.37 -5.58
C VAL A 4 17.56 -8.94 -5.04
N LEU A 5 17.49 -7.95 -5.94
CA LEU A 5 17.47 -6.54 -5.57
C LEU A 5 16.05 -6.00 -5.71
N ALA A 6 15.58 -5.28 -4.70
CA ALA A 6 14.25 -4.68 -4.70
C ALA A 6 14.36 -3.15 -4.64
N ASN A 7 13.60 -2.44 -5.47
CA ASN A 7 13.53 -0.98 -5.45
C ASN A 7 12.12 -0.45 -5.71
N VAL A 8 11.94 0.86 -5.58
CA VAL A 8 10.69 1.56 -5.89
C VAL A 8 10.34 1.43 -7.37
N ARG A 9 9.04 1.41 -7.68
CA ARG A 9 8.52 1.27 -9.05
C ARG A 9 9.11 2.30 -10.02
N ASN A 10 9.36 3.51 -9.53
CA ASN A 10 9.87 4.61 -10.33
C ASN A 10 11.21 4.30 -11.02
N LEU A 11 12.05 3.41 -10.46
CA LEU A 11 13.33 3.03 -11.07
C LEU A 11 13.16 2.44 -12.48
N ALA A 12 12.07 1.71 -12.73
CA ALA A 12 11.75 1.15 -14.05
C ALA A 12 10.93 2.12 -14.93
N GLY A 13 10.79 3.38 -14.53
CA GLY A 13 10.01 4.39 -15.24
C GLY A 13 10.78 5.08 -16.38
N PRO A 14 10.08 5.79 -17.29
CA PRO A 14 10.72 6.46 -18.43
C PRO A 14 11.82 7.47 -18.07
N ARG A 15 11.75 8.06 -16.86
CA ARG A 15 12.73 9.05 -16.38
C ARG A 15 14.03 8.44 -15.88
N HIS A 16 14.06 7.13 -15.60
CA HIS A 16 15.20 6.44 -15.01
C HIS A 16 15.75 5.32 -15.91
N ARG A 17 15.45 5.39 -17.22
CA ARG A 17 15.89 4.38 -18.20
C ARG A 17 17.41 4.23 -18.21
N HIS A 18 18.15 5.34 -18.09
CA HIS A 18 19.61 5.32 -18.10
C HIS A 18 20.16 4.62 -16.86
N GLU A 19 19.68 4.98 -15.66
CA GLU A 19 20.11 4.36 -14.42
C GLU A 19 19.78 2.87 -14.37
N TRP A 20 18.61 2.49 -14.90
CA TRP A 20 18.24 1.09 -15.08
C TRP A 20 19.23 0.35 -15.98
N GLN A 21 19.53 0.89 -17.16
CA GLN A 21 20.49 0.30 -18.10
C GLN A 21 21.87 0.14 -17.47
N VAL A 22 22.36 1.16 -16.75
CA VAL A 22 23.65 1.11 -16.04
C VAL A 22 23.68 -0.02 -15.01
N ILE A 23 22.61 -0.23 -14.23
CA ILE A 23 22.52 -1.34 -13.27
C ILE A 23 22.61 -2.69 -13.98
N ILE A 24 21.85 -2.86 -15.07
CA ILE A 24 21.83 -4.11 -15.86
C ILE A 24 23.19 -4.38 -16.51
N GLU A 25 23.82 -3.36 -17.10
CA GLU A 25 25.16 -3.46 -17.69
C GLU A 25 26.22 -3.84 -16.65
N HIS A 26 26.21 -3.23 -15.47
CA HIS A 26 27.14 -3.60 -14.41
C HIS A 26 26.97 -5.06 -13.95
N LEU A 27 25.72 -5.54 -13.82
CA LEU A 27 25.47 -6.94 -13.47
C LEU A 27 25.94 -7.89 -14.57
N ARG A 28 25.67 -7.58 -15.84
CA ARG A 28 26.14 -8.38 -16.99
C ARG A 28 27.66 -8.40 -17.10
N ASN A 29 28.31 -7.25 -16.93
CA ASN A 29 29.77 -7.13 -16.91
C ASN A 29 30.42 -7.89 -15.74
N ALA A 30 29.69 -8.05 -14.63
CA ALA A 30 30.10 -8.90 -13.51
C ALA A 30 29.80 -10.40 -13.72
N GLY A 31 29.34 -10.81 -14.91
CA GLY A 31 29.10 -12.21 -15.28
C GLY A 31 27.71 -12.75 -14.92
N TYR A 32 26.74 -11.89 -14.60
CA TYR A 32 25.39 -12.33 -14.25
C TYR A 32 24.46 -12.36 -15.46
N GLN A 33 23.66 -13.42 -15.55
CA GLN A 33 22.43 -13.45 -16.35
C GLN A 33 21.35 -12.65 -15.63
N VAL A 34 20.82 -11.65 -16.31
CA VAL A 34 19.78 -10.75 -15.81
C VAL A 34 18.94 -10.20 -16.97
N SER A 35 17.63 -10.12 -16.74
CA SER A 35 16.66 -9.56 -17.69
C SER A 35 16.83 -8.06 -17.82
N GLU A 36 16.74 -7.55 -19.04
CA GLU A 36 16.68 -6.10 -19.31
C GLU A 36 15.31 -5.52 -18.96
N GLN A 37 14.26 -6.33 -18.98
CA GLN A 37 12.93 -5.91 -18.54
C GLN A 37 12.78 -6.04 -17.02
N SER A 38 11.97 -5.16 -16.43
CA SER A 38 11.71 -5.15 -14.98
C SER A 38 10.59 -6.12 -14.60
N ALA A 39 10.81 -6.93 -13.56
CA ALA A 39 9.73 -7.63 -12.88
C ALA A 39 9.09 -6.72 -11.82
N VAL A 40 7.77 -6.54 -11.85
CA VAL A 40 7.04 -5.69 -10.90
C VAL A 40 5.95 -6.49 -10.22
N PHE A 41 6.01 -6.57 -8.89
CA PHE A 41 5.02 -7.30 -8.10
C PHE A 41 4.58 -6.49 -6.89
N SER A 42 3.36 -6.78 -6.44
CA SER A 42 2.80 -6.25 -5.20
C SER A 42 2.17 -7.38 -4.36
N PRO A 43 2.20 -7.29 -3.02
CA PRO A 43 1.71 -8.35 -2.14
C PRO A 43 0.23 -8.70 -2.35
N HIS A 44 -0.63 -7.71 -2.61
CA HIS A 44 -2.06 -7.93 -2.81
C HIS A 44 -2.40 -8.72 -4.09
N GLN A 45 -1.43 -8.96 -4.98
CA GLN A 45 -1.63 -9.72 -6.21
C GLN A 45 -1.35 -11.23 -6.03
N ILE A 46 -0.96 -11.65 -4.84
CA ILE A 46 -0.64 -13.04 -4.48
C ILE A 46 -1.73 -13.54 -3.52
N LYS A 47 -2.17 -14.79 -3.63
CA LYS A 47 -3.17 -15.36 -2.70
C LYS A 47 -2.60 -15.49 -1.26
N PRO A 48 -3.45 -15.45 -0.21
CA PRO A 48 -2.97 -15.55 1.17
C PRO A 48 -2.17 -16.82 1.45
N GLU A 49 -2.59 -17.96 0.90
CA GLU A 49 -1.93 -19.27 1.08
C GLU A 49 -0.53 -19.38 0.44
N TYR A 50 -0.14 -18.40 -0.38
CA TYR A 50 1.22 -18.26 -0.91
C TYR A 50 1.97 -17.07 -0.27
N GLY A 51 1.51 -16.58 0.88
CA GLY A 51 2.14 -15.47 1.60
C GLY A 51 1.80 -14.07 1.06
N GLY A 52 0.78 -13.95 0.20
CA GLY A 52 0.22 -12.67 -0.19
C GLY A 52 -0.32 -11.87 1.01
N ARG A 53 -0.41 -10.54 0.88
CA ARG A 53 -0.91 -9.66 1.96
C ARG A 53 -1.78 -8.54 1.39
N PRO A 54 -2.79 -8.04 2.12
CA PRO A 54 -3.68 -6.96 1.68
C PRO A 54 -2.97 -5.59 1.69
N GLN A 55 -1.92 -5.45 0.88
CA GLN A 55 -1.12 -4.24 0.75
C GLN A 55 -0.81 -3.92 -0.72
N VAL A 56 -1.12 -2.69 -1.11
CA VAL A 56 -0.67 -2.12 -2.39
C VAL A 56 0.72 -1.52 -2.19
N ARG A 57 1.72 -2.26 -2.67
CA ARG A 57 3.14 -1.96 -2.56
C ARG A 57 3.88 -2.58 -3.74
N GLU A 58 3.79 -1.92 -4.90
CA GLU A 58 4.56 -2.34 -6.06
C GLU A 58 6.05 -2.11 -5.84
N ARG A 59 6.85 -3.11 -6.18
CA ARG A 59 8.30 -3.06 -6.15
C ARG A 59 8.84 -3.61 -7.47
N VAL A 60 9.93 -3.01 -7.92
CA VAL A 60 10.73 -3.53 -9.03
C VAL A 60 11.73 -4.51 -8.44
N LEU A 61 11.78 -5.71 -8.99
CA LEU A 61 12.63 -6.81 -8.56
C LEU A 61 13.62 -7.13 -9.69
N ILE A 62 14.90 -7.16 -9.35
CA ILE A 62 15.99 -7.54 -10.26
C ILE A 62 16.54 -8.87 -9.74
N THR A 63 16.43 -9.91 -10.57
CA THR A 63 16.88 -11.27 -10.26
C THR A 63 18.06 -11.64 -11.15
N ALA A 64 19.22 -11.83 -10.54
CA ALA A 64 20.48 -12.05 -11.24
C ALA A 64 21.17 -13.35 -10.79
N THR A 65 21.55 -14.19 -11.75
CA THR A 65 22.28 -15.45 -11.52
C THR A 65 23.65 -15.38 -12.16
N LEU A 66 24.71 -15.61 -11.38
CA LEU A 66 26.07 -15.71 -11.91
C LEU A 66 26.16 -16.90 -12.87
N VAL A 67 26.62 -16.66 -14.09
CA VAL A 67 26.77 -17.71 -15.11
C VAL A 67 27.98 -18.59 -14.76
N PRO A 68 27.82 -19.92 -14.66
CA PRO A 68 28.93 -20.83 -14.40
C PRO A 68 30.00 -20.80 -15.50
N GLU A 69 31.23 -21.13 -15.14
CA GLU A 69 32.33 -21.25 -16.09
C GLU A 69 31.99 -22.26 -17.21
N GLY A 70 32.26 -21.88 -18.45
CA GLY A 70 31.94 -22.69 -19.63
C GLY A 70 30.49 -22.61 -20.12
N MET A 71 29.61 -21.90 -19.41
CA MET A 71 28.24 -21.59 -19.87
C MET A 71 28.14 -20.18 -20.44
N GLN A 72 27.09 -19.92 -21.21
CA GLN A 72 26.79 -18.60 -21.77
C GLN A 72 25.52 -18.05 -21.13
N ALA A 73 25.52 -16.73 -20.88
CA ALA A 73 24.31 -16.02 -20.47
C ALA A 73 23.34 -15.96 -21.65
N ASP A 74 22.05 -16.08 -21.38
CA ASP A 74 21.01 -15.69 -22.31
C ASP A 74 20.84 -14.14 -22.28
N PRO A 75 21.20 -13.42 -23.37
CA PRO A 75 21.08 -11.97 -23.43
C PRO A 75 19.61 -11.49 -23.50
N PHE A 76 18.69 -12.37 -23.88
CA PHE A 76 17.26 -12.07 -24.08
C PHE A 76 16.36 -12.69 -23.00
N ILE A 77 16.95 -13.11 -21.88
CA ILE A 77 16.21 -13.74 -20.79
C ILE A 77 15.05 -12.85 -20.32
N ASP A 78 13.87 -13.44 -20.22
CA ASP A 78 12.68 -12.76 -19.74
C ASP A 78 12.77 -12.46 -18.22
N PRO A 79 12.06 -11.41 -17.75
CA PRO A 79 11.94 -11.16 -16.32
C PRO A 79 11.21 -12.32 -15.66
N VAL A 80 11.48 -12.55 -14.37
CA VAL A 80 10.72 -13.55 -13.61
C VAL A 80 9.23 -13.24 -13.65
N SER A 81 8.41 -14.28 -13.85
CA SER A 81 6.96 -14.22 -13.80
C SER A 81 6.45 -15.11 -12.67
N LEU A 82 5.46 -14.63 -11.92
CA LEU A 82 4.77 -15.46 -10.93
C LEU A 82 3.72 -16.35 -11.61
N PRO A 83 3.63 -17.65 -11.26
CA PRO A 83 2.64 -18.58 -11.80
C PRO A 83 1.19 -18.08 -11.63
N GLU A 84 0.29 -18.46 -12.54
CA GLU A 84 -1.10 -18.00 -12.49
C GLU A 84 -1.87 -18.56 -11.28
N ASN A 85 -1.57 -19.79 -10.86
CA ASN A 85 -2.25 -20.44 -9.74
C ASN A 85 -2.04 -19.73 -8.39
N ILE A 86 -1.00 -18.90 -8.26
CA ILE A 86 -0.71 -18.13 -7.04
C ILE A 86 -1.27 -16.71 -7.10
N ARG A 87 -1.81 -16.28 -8.24
CA ARG A 87 -2.36 -14.93 -8.42
C ARG A 87 -3.67 -14.78 -7.68
N MET A 88 -3.86 -13.62 -7.05
CA MET A 88 -5.11 -13.30 -6.38
C MET A 88 -6.27 -13.30 -7.39
N ASP A 89 -7.32 -14.06 -7.08
CA ASP A 89 -8.52 -14.26 -7.89
C ASP A 89 -9.80 -13.72 -7.23
N ARG A 90 -9.69 -13.19 -6.01
CA ARG A 90 -10.78 -12.53 -5.28
C ARG A 90 -10.36 -11.18 -4.72
N GLU A 91 -11.33 -10.45 -4.21
CA GLU A 91 -11.05 -9.27 -3.40
C GLU A 91 -10.56 -9.68 -1.99
N TRP A 92 -9.63 -8.88 -1.46
CA TRP A 92 -9.19 -8.99 -0.08
C TRP A 92 -10.25 -8.45 0.89
N ASP A 93 -10.36 -9.11 2.03
CA ASP A 93 -10.99 -8.58 3.23
C ASP A 93 -9.89 -8.21 4.22
N LEU A 94 -9.67 -6.91 4.46
CA LEU A 94 -8.55 -6.45 5.26
C LEU A 94 -8.56 -7.01 6.68
N ILE A 95 -9.74 -7.08 7.32
CA ILE A 95 -9.83 -7.48 8.73
C ILE A 95 -9.62 -8.98 8.85
N ASN A 96 -10.34 -9.76 8.03
CA ASN A 96 -10.29 -11.21 8.08
C ASN A 96 -8.96 -11.76 7.56
N ASP A 97 -8.48 -11.29 6.40
CA ASP A 97 -7.28 -11.84 5.78
C ASP A 97 -5.97 -11.40 6.45
N LEU A 98 -5.96 -10.24 7.13
CA LEU A 98 -4.83 -9.82 7.96
C LEU A 98 -4.91 -10.38 9.38
N GLN A 99 -6.02 -11.05 9.74
CA GLN A 99 -6.28 -11.58 11.07
C GLN A 99 -6.19 -10.49 12.14
N ILE A 100 -6.96 -9.41 11.93
CA ILE A 100 -7.11 -8.35 12.92
C ILE A 100 -8.17 -8.78 13.92
N ASP A 101 -7.82 -8.79 15.21
CA ASP A 101 -8.79 -8.97 16.28
C ASP A 101 -9.56 -7.64 16.45
N PRO A 102 -10.88 -7.61 16.18
CA PRO A 102 -11.67 -6.39 16.30
C PRO A 102 -11.85 -5.93 17.75
N GLU A 103 -11.72 -6.84 18.72
CA GLU A 103 -11.83 -6.53 20.15
C GLU A 103 -10.50 -6.00 20.73
N GLU A 104 -9.39 -6.24 20.03
CA GLU A 104 -8.08 -5.76 20.45
C GLU A 104 -7.93 -4.26 20.14
N THR A 105 -7.55 -3.49 21.16
CA THR A 105 -7.15 -2.08 21.03
C THR A 105 -5.69 -1.91 21.47
N PRO A 106 -4.72 -2.14 20.56
CA PRO A 106 -3.32 -2.02 20.91
C PRO A 106 -2.95 -0.59 21.34
N ALA A 107 -2.08 -0.47 22.33
CA ALA A 107 -1.62 0.85 22.80
C ALA A 107 -1.01 1.67 21.65
N GLY A 108 -1.27 2.98 21.64
CA GLY A 108 -0.75 3.90 20.61
C GLY A 108 -1.54 3.92 19.30
N THR A 109 -2.62 3.13 19.20
CA THR A 109 -3.50 3.12 18.01
C THR A 109 -4.64 4.14 18.08
N ASP A 110 -4.80 4.87 19.18
CA ASP A 110 -5.90 5.81 19.36
C ASP A 110 -5.93 6.91 18.28
N ILE A 111 -7.16 7.24 17.87
CA ILE A 111 -7.42 8.48 17.14
C ILE A 111 -7.68 9.60 18.14
N SER A 112 -6.99 10.73 17.96
CA SER A 112 -7.23 11.89 18.80
C SER A 112 -8.62 12.46 18.57
N GLN A 113 -9.16 13.17 19.57
CA GLN A 113 -10.46 13.83 19.45
C GLN A 113 -10.50 14.80 18.25
N VAL A 114 -9.37 15.46 17.95
CA VAL A 114 -9.26 16.37 16.81
C VAL A 114 -9.36 15.62 15.49
N GLU A 115 -8.68 14.47 15.35
CA GLU A 115 -8.77 13.62 14.16
C GLU A 115 -10.19 13.09 13.95
N ARG A 116 -10.82 12.59 15.03
CA ARG A 116 -12.21 12.14 15.02
C ARG A 116 -13.16 13.26 14.57
N ASN A 117 -13.02 14.46 15.13
CA ASN A 117 -13.83 15.61 14.75
C ASN A 117 -13.70 15.97 13.26
N TRP A 118 -12.53 15.80 12.65
CA TRP A 118 -12.37 16.01 11.20
C TRP A 118 -13.11 14.95 10.40
N ILE A 119 -13.03 13.69 10.80
CA ILE A 119 -13.70 12.56 10.12
C ILE A 119 -15.21 12.72 10.25
N ASP A 120 -15.74 12.93 11.46
CA ASP A 120 -17.17 13.07 11.72
C ASP A 120 -17.76 14.28 10.99
N HIS A 121 -17.00 15.38 10.87
CA HIS A 121 -17.46 16.54 10.10
C HIS A 121 -17.57 16.24 8.60
N TRP A 122 -16.63 15.46 8.05
CA TRP A 122 -16.73 14.98 6.67
C TRP A 122 -17.80 13.92 6.48
N GLU A 123 -18.06 13.10 7.50
CA GLU A 123 -19.10 12.07 7.49
C GLU A 123 -20.48 12.69 7.22
N VAL A 124 -20.79 13.80 7.88
CA VAL A 124 -22.04 14.56 7.61
C VAL A 124 -22.18 14.92 6.13
N MET A 125 -21.09 15.36 5.49
CA MET A 125 -21.13 15.69 4.05
C MET A 125 -21.22 14.44 3.17
N VAL A 126 -20.59 13.33 3.58
CA VAL A 126 -20.76 12.04 2.90
C VAL A 126 -22.22 11.63 2.91
N GLN A 127 -22.89 11.69 4.06
CA GLN A 127 -24.32 11.36 4.16
C GLN A 127 -25.19 12.25 3.26
N HIS A 128 -24.97 13.57 3.26
CA HIS A 128 -25.66 14.47 2.32
C HIS A 128 -25.39 14.14 0.85
N MET A 129 -24.16 13.78 0.48
CA MET A 129 -23.87 13.35 -0.89
C MET A 129 -24.59 12.04 -1.24
N ARG A 130 -24.78 11.12 -0.28
CA ARG A 130 -25.54 9.87 -0.49
C ARG A 130 -27.03 10.15 -0.65
N GLU A 131 -27.61 10.95 0.24
CA GLU A 131 -29.02 11.39 0.16
C GLU A 131 -29.30 12.10 -1.18
N TRP A 132 -28.39 12.97 -1.61
CA TRP A 132 -28.44 13.63 -2.92
C TRP A 132 -28.47 12.61 -4.07
N ARG A 133 -27.61 11.59 -4.02
CA ARG A 133 -27.60 10.51 -5.03
C ARG A 133 -28.86 9.65 -5.01
N ALA A 134 -29.39 9.35 -3.83
CA ALA A 134 -30.65 8.61 -3.69
C ALA A 134 -31.82 9.41 -4.27
N THR A 135 -31.91 10.71 -3.96
CA THR A 135 -32.94 11.60 -4.51
C THR A 135 -32.88 11.67 -6.05
N GLN A 136 -31.67 11.71 -6.62
CA GLN A 136 -31.49 11.66 -8.07
C GLN A 136 -31.95 10.35 -8.69
N ALA A 137 -31.67 9.22 -8.01
CA ALA A 137 -32.07 7.88 -8.42
C ALA A 137 -33.59 7.72 -8.43
N ASP A 138 -34.24 8.15 -7.35
CA ASP A 138 -35.70 8.09 -7.21
C ASP A 138 -36.41 8.94 -8.28
N ALA A 139 -35.86 10.12 -8.59
CA ALA A 139 -36.41 11.00 -9.62
C ALA A 139 -36.23 10.47 -11.05
N SER A 140 -35.15 9.72 -11.33
CA SER A 140 -34.88 9.18 -12.67
C SER A 140 -35.37 7.74 -12.87
N GLY A 141 -35.67 7.01 -11.79
CA GLY A 141 -35.94 5.57 -11.81
C GLY A 141 -34.69 4.72 -12.09
N GLU A 142 -33.49 5.31 -12.02
CA GLU A 142 -32.21 4.61 -12.20
C GLU A 142 -31.60 4.22 -10.84
N THR A 143 -30.57 3.36 -10.86
CA THR A 143 -29.77 3.08 -9.66
C THR A 143 -28.94 4.30 -9.24
N ALA A 144 -28.83 4.54 -7.93
CA ALA A 144 -28.03 5.64 -7.40
C ALA A 144 -26.58 5.61 -7.89
N ARG A 145 -26.12 6.74 -8.44
CA ARG A 145 -24.74 6.88 -8.92
C ARG A 145 -23.78 6.92 -7.73
N ARG A 146 -22.55 6.44 -7.96
CA ARG A 146 -21.46 6.53 -6.99
C ARG A 146 -21.14 7.97 -6.58
N LEU A 147 -20.60 8.10 -5.37
CA LEU A 147 -20.05 9.37 -4.93
C LEU A 147 -18.88 9.80 -5.82
N PRO A 148 -18.64 11.12 -5.96
CA PRO A 148 -17.56 11.62 -6.81
C PRO A 148 -16.18 11.11 -6.37
N GLY A 149 -15.43 10.49 -7.30
CA GLY A 149 -14.09 9.97 -7.02
C GLY A 149 -12.94 10.97 -7.22
N PHE A 150 -13.23 12.18 -7.71
CA PHE A 150 -12.23 13.24 -7.84
C PHE A 150 -12.00 13.93 -6.48
N PRO A 151 -10.83 14.57 -6.26
CA PRO A 151 -10.56 15.31 -5.04
C PRO A 151 -11.55 16.48 -4.84
N ILE A 152 -12.30 16.44 -3.75
CA ILE A 152 -13.22 17.50 -3.34
C ILE A 152 -12.42 18.57 -2.59
N TRP A 153 -12.50 19.81 -3.03
CA TRP A 153 -11.77 20.96 -2.50
C TRP A 153 -12.73 22.01 -1.97
N THR A 154 -12.97 22.04 -0.66
CA THR A 154 -13.94 22.99 -0.08
C THR A 154 -13.48 24.45 -0.17
N ASP A 155 -12.20 24.71 -0.43
CA ASP A 155 -11.70 26.08 -0.66
C ASP A 155 -12.26 26.69 -1.96
N THR A 156 -12.74 25.85 -2.87
CA THR A 156 -13.47 26.26 -4.08
C THR A 156 -14.98 26.30 -3.89
N TRP A 157 -15.46 26.03 -2.68
CA TRP A 157 -16.88 26.02 -2.33
C TRP A 157 -17.27 27.30 -1.59
N GLY A 158 -18.38 27.89 -2.01
CA GLY A 158 -18.94 29.10 -1.41
C GLY A 158 -19.63 30.01 -2.42
N SER A 159 -20.55 30.83 -1.92
CA SER A 159 -21.18 31.91 -2.68
C SER A 159 -20.22 33.06 -3.02
N ASP A 160 -19.04 33.07 -2.39
CA ASP A 160 -18.01 34.10 -2.58
C ASP A 160 -17.35 34.02 -3.97
N TRP A 161 -17.49 32.90 -4.68
CA TRP A 161 -16.99 32.73 -6.04
C TRP A 161 -18.03 33.20 -7.06
N SER A 162 -17.85 34.40 -7.61
CA SER A 162 -18.66 34.90 -8.73
C SER A 162 -18.42 34.06 -10.01
N PRO A 163 -19.39 34.04 -10.96
CA PRO A 163 -19.21 33.34 -12.23
C PRO A 163 -17.93 33.75 -12.99
N MET A 164 -17.56 35.03 -12.89
CA MET A 164 -16.35 35.58 -13.51
C MET A 164 -15.08 35.02 -12.86
N GLU A 165 -15.00 34.99 -11.53
CA GLU A 165 -13.85 34.44 -10.80
C GLU A 165 -13.70 32.95 -11.03
N ARG A 166 -14.80 32.20 -11.09
CA ARG A 166 -14.79 30.77 -11.45
C ARG A 166 -14.22 30.56 -12.85
N GLY A 167 -14.67 31.36 -13.82
CA GLY A 167 -14.19 31.31 -15.21
C GLY A 167 -12.70 31.60 -15.30
N GLN A 168 -12.24 32.69 -14.69
CA GLN A 168 -10.83 33.08 -14.67
C GLN A 168 -9.95 31.98 -14.04
N ALA A 169 -10.35 31.43 -12.90
CA ALA A 169 -9.59 30.37 -12.24
C ALA A 169 -9.48 29.07 -13.07
N ILE A 170 -10.49 28.79 -13.90
CA ILE A 170 -10.46 27.65 -14.84
C ILE A 170 -9.53 27.93 -16.01
N ASP A 171 -9.59 29.13 -16.60
CA ASP A 171 -8.83 29.49 -17.80
C ASP A 171 -7.33 29.63 -17.52
N GLU A 172 -6.96 30.10 -16.34
CA GLU A 172 -5.55 30.23 -15.92
C GLU A 172 -4.92 28.90 -15.44
N ALA A 173 -5.73 27.87 -15.19
CA ALA A 173 -5.27 26.61 -14.63
C ALA A 173 -4.77 25.63 -15.73
N PRO A 174 -3.74 24.80 -15.44
CA PRO A 174 -3.38 23.68 -16.30
C PRO A 174 -4.59 22.76 -16.54
N PRO A 175 -4.66 22.05 -17.68
CA PRO A 175 -5.86 21.30 -18.08
C PRO A 175 -6.42 20.35 -17.01
N TRP A 176 -5.54 19.62 -16.31
CA TRP A 176 -5.94 18.70 -15.24
C TRP A 176 -6.56 19.40 -14.03
N LYS A 177 -6.07 20.61 -13.68
CA LYS A 177 -6.58 21.40 -12.55
C LYS A 177 -7.88 22.09 -12.92
N ALA A 178 -7.98 22.60 -14.16
CA ALA A 178 -9.20 23.16 -14.71
C ALA A 178 -10.37 22.15 -14.67
N ASP A 179 -10.10 20.87 -15.01
CA ASP A 179 -11.10 19.79 -14.88
C ASP A 179 -11.57 19.60 -13.43
N PHE A 180 -10.65 19.57 -12.45
CA PHE A 180 -11.03 19.47 -11.04
C PHE A 180 -11.80 20.69 -10.53
N LEU A 181 -11.48 21.90 -10.99
CA LEU A 181 -12.22 23.11 -10.65
C LEU A 181 -13.66 23.05 -11.15
N ARG A 182 -13.86 22.72 -12.43
CA ARG A 182 -15.20 22.57 -13.02
C ARG A 182 -16.05 21.56 -12.22
N LYS A 183 -15.46 20.40 -11.92
CA LYS A 183 -16.11 19.33 -11.15
C LYS A 183 -16.47 19.77 -9.73
N ASN A 184 -15.60 20.51 -9.06
CA ASN A 184 -15.85 21.02 -7.71
C ASN A 184 -16.94 22.10 -7.68
N PHE A 185 -16.91 23.05 -8.61
CA PHE A 185 -17.95 24.08 -8.71
C PHE A 185 -19.33 23.46 -8.97
N ALA A 186 -19.42 22.53 -9.93
CA ALA A 186 -20.67 21.83 -10.23
C ALA A 186 -21.18 21.00 -9.04
N LEU A 187 -20.27 20.33 -8.32
CA LEU A 187 -20.63 19.57 -7.12
C LEU A 187 -21.13 20.49 -6.00
N TYR A 188 -20.46 21.62 -5.76
CA TYR A 188 -20.89 22.59 -4.76
C TYR A 188 -22.30 23.12 -5.06
N ASP A 189 -22.55 23.56 -6.29
CA ASP A 189 -23.85 24.13 -6.65
C ASP A 189 -24.98 23.10 -6.47
N ALA A 190 -24.78 21.85 -6.91
CA ALA A 190 -25.75 20.78 -6.75
C ALA A 190 -26.01 20.40 -5.28
N LEU A 191 -24.96 20.35 -4.46
CA LEU A 191 -25.12 20.05 -3.03
C LEU A 191 -25.70 21.22 -2.25
N ALA A 192 -25.38 22.46 -2.61
CA ALA A 192 -25.94 23.65 -1.96
C ALA A 192 -27.45 23.78 -2.22
N GLU A 193 -27.91 23.40 -3.42
CA GLU A 193 -29.33 23.27 -3.75
C GLU A 193 -30.01 22.18 -2.92
N HIS A 194 -29.39 20.99 -2.83
CA HIS A 194 -29.95 19.85 -2.09
C HIS A 194 -29.98 20.06 -0.56
N VAL A 195 -28.85 20.46 0.04
CA VAL A 195 -28.68 20.61 1.50
C VAL A 195 -29.29 21.93 2.00
N GLY A 196 -29.41 22.92 1.13
CA GLY A 196 -29.84 24.27 1.45
C GLY A 196 -28.70 25.17 1.94
N GLY A 197 -28.70 26.42 1.49
CA GLY A 197 -27.60 27.36 1.69
C GLY A 197 -27.23 27.64 3.16
N ARG A 198 -28.20 27.63 4.09
CA ARG A 198 -27.92 27.84 5.52
C ARG A 198 -27.15 26.68 6.14
N ALA A 199 -27.58 25.45 5.89
CA ALA A 199 -26.92 24.25 6.42
C ALA A 199 -25.53 24.09 5.78
N MET A 200 -25.42 24.27 4.46
CA MET A 200 -24.15 24.27 3.74
C MET A 200 -23.20 25.35 4.27
N GLY A 201 -23.70 26.58 4.51
CA GLY A 201 -22.89 27.68 5.06
C GLY A 201 -22.38 27.41 6.48
N THR A 202 -23.21 26.81 7.34
CA THR A 202 -22.79 26.37 8.69
C THR A 202 -21.71 25.29 8.61
N TRP A 203 -21.89 24.30 7.73
CA TRP A 203 -20.91 23.23 7.53
C TRP A 203 -19.58 23.78 7.01
N LEU A 204 -19.62 24.67 6.02
CA LEU A 204 -18.43 25.32 5.44
C LEU A 204 -17.68 26.17 6.46
N ARG A 205 -18.38 26.88 7.35
CA ARG A 205 -17.74 27.68 8.40
C ARG A 205 -16.87 26.82 9.32
N LYS A 206 -17.34 25.62 9.65
CA LYS A 206 -16.60 24.69 10.50
C LYS A 206 -15.43 24.04 9.76
N VAL A 207 -15.61 23.54 8.54
CA VAL A 207 -14.50 22.91 7.80
C VAL A 207 -13.36 23.92 7.52
N ARG A 208 -13.69 25.20 7.30
CA ARG A 208 -12.70 26.27 7.11
C ARG A 208 -11.83 26.53 8.34
N THR A 209 -12.21 26.05 9.54
CA THR A 209 -11.33 26.12 10.73
C THR A 209 -10.29 24.99 10.79
N PHE A 210 -10.41 23.96 9.94
CA PHE A 210 -9.47 22.85 9.92
C PHE A 210 -8.16 23.25 9.21
N PRO A 211 -7.06 22.52 9.42
CA PRO A 211 -5.87 22.64 8.58
C PRO A 211 -6.22 22.43 7.09
N GLU A 212 -5.50 23.08 6.17
CA GLU A 212 -5.78 23.01 4.73
C GLU A 212 -5.90 21.57 4.21
N SER A 213 -5.03 20.68 4.67
CA SER A 213 -5.03 19.26 4.30
C SER A 213 -6.22 18.46 4.83
N ARG A 214 -7.06 19.04 5.71
CA ARG A 214 -8.26 18.43 6.32
C ARG A 214 -9.54 19.03 5.73
N ARG A 215 -9.41 19.99 4.82
CA ARG A 215 -10.48 20.61 4.02
C ARG A 215 -10.69 19.94 2.66
N LYS A 216 -10.02 18.82 2.41
CA LYS A 216 -10.07 18.10 1.14
C LYS A 216 -10.45 16.66 1.40
N LEU A 217 -11.37 16.13 0.59
CA LEU A 217 -11.80 14.73 0.64
C LEU A 217 -11.54 14.05 -0.71
N GLU A 218 -11.02 12.83 -0.67
CA GLU A 218 -10.90 11.96 -1.84
C GLU A 218 -11.59 10.64 -1.55
N TRP A 219 -12.77 10.45 -2.15
CA TRP A 219 -13.58 9.25 -1.97
C TRP A 219 -13.21 8.17 -2.99
N GLN A 220 -12.59 7.09 -2.52
CA GLN A 220 -12.22 5.91 -3.30
C GLN A 220 -12.78 4.63 -2.65
N ALA A 221 -13.92 4.77 -1.96
CA ALA A 221 -14.57 3.68 -1.24
C ALA A 221 -15.78 3.08 -1.99
N GLN A 222 -15.95 3.43 -3.26
CA GLN A 222 -17.05 2.95 -4.11
C GLN A 222 -18.40 3.17 -3.42
N ASP A 223 -19.07 2.08 -3.06
CA ASP A 223 -20.43 2.02 -2.55
C ASP A 223 -20.51 1.96 -1.01
N ALA A 224 -19.38 2.14 -0.30
CA ALA A 224 -19.36 2.24 1.16
C ALA A 224 -20.35 3.31 1.68
N GLU A 225 -21.00 3.03 2.81
CA GLU A 225 -22.09 3.87 3.31
C GLU A 225 -21.59 4.98 4.24
N SER A 226 -20.49 4.73 4.94
CA SER A 226 -19.86 5.66 5.88
C SER A 226 -18.35 5.77 5.64
N LEU A 227 -17.75 6.90 6.03
CA LEU A 227 -16.31 6.99 6.23
C LEU A 227 -15.82 5.96 7.26
N TRP A 228 -16.64 5.65 8.26
CA TRP A 228 -16.32 4.65 9.27
C TRP A 228 -16.38 3.22 8.74
N ASP A 229 -16.88 2.97 7.52
CA ASP A 229 -16.74 1.67 6.85
C ASP A 229 -15.42 1.55 6.06
N CYS A 230 -14.62 2.62 6.04
CA CYS A 230 -13.47 2.75 5.15
C CYS A 230 -12.13 2.62 5.89
N VAL A 231 -11.08 2.38 5.11
CA VAL A 231 -9.71 2.77 5.50
C VAL A 231 -9.55 4.26 5.23
N ILE A 232 -9.27 5.03 6.27
CA ILE A 232 -9.11 6.48 6.23
C ILE A 232 -7.62 6.85 6.33
N SER A 233 -7.13 7.71 5.43
CA SER A 233 -5.77 8.24 5.46
C SER A 233 -5.78 9.77 5.56
N LEU A 234 -5.19 10.33 6.62
CA LEU A 234 -5.06 11.77 6.82
C LEU A 234 -3.77 12.32 6.18
N ARG A 235 -3.76 12.51 4.86
CA ARG A 235 -2.57 12.89 4.08
C ARG A 235 -2.38 14.40 3.98
N PRO A 236 -1.16 14.92 3.74
CA PRO A 236 -0.96 16.34 3.42
C PRO A 236 -1.83 16.84 2.27
N SER A 237 -2.21 15.96 1.34
CA SER A 237 -3.08 16.29 0.21
C SER A 237 -4.58 16.28 0.52
N GLY A 238 -5.02 15.71 1.64
CA GLY A 238 -6.44 15.49 1.92
C GLY A 238 -6.73 14.28 2.82
N LEU A 239 -7.95 14.22 3.34
CA LEU A 239 -8.54 12.99 3.87
C LEU A 239 -8.91 12.08 2.70
N ARG A 240 -8.38 10.86 2.69
CA ARG A 240 -8.69 9.87 1.67
C ARG A 240 -9.39 8.68 2.30
N ALA A 241 -10.54 8.31 1.74
CA ALA A 241 -11.29 7.12 2.12
C ALA A 241 -11.13 6.05 1.04
N LYS A 242 -10.82 4.82 1.44
CA LYS A 242 -10.72 3.66 0.56
C LYS A 242 -11.50 2.49 1.15
N ARG A 243 -11.95 1.57 0.29
CA ARG A 243 -12.51 0.30 0.77
C ARG A 243 -11.52 -0.43 1.68
N PRO A 244 -11.99 -1.13 2.72
CA PRO A 244 -11.15 -1.90 3.64
C PRO A 244 -10.71 -3.23 3.01
N THR A 245 -10.10 -3.15 1.83
CA THR A 245 -9.66 -4.32 1.06
C THR A 245 -8.15 -4.46 1.14
N HIS A 246 -7.43 -3.35 1.00
CA HIS A 246 -5.98 -3.34 1.13
C HIS A 246 -5.45 -1.98 1.52
N LEU A 247 -4.35 -2.00 2.27
CA LEU A 247 -3.69 -0.82 2.79
C LEU A 247 -2.64 -0.29 1.80
N PRO A 248 -2.40 1.04 1.78
CA PRO A 248 -1.30 1.61 1.02
C PRO A 248 0.06 1.22 1.63
N ALA A 249 1.14 1.42 0.87
CA ALA A 249 2.50 1.26 1.39
C ALA A 249 2.78 2.18 2.60
N LEU A 250 3.48 1.66 3.61
CA LEU A 250 3.79 2.33 4.89
C LEU A 250 4.92 3.39 4.81
N VAL A 251 5.17 3.96 3.62
CA VAL A 251 6.33 4.83 3.32
C VAL A 251 6.31 6.17 4.07
N ALA A 252 5.16 6.59 4.58
CA ALA A 252 5.02 7.82 5.34
C ALA A 252 4.60 7.50 6.78
N ILE A 253 5.59 7.48 7.69
CA ILE A 253 5.41 7.21 9.14
C ILE A 253 4.31 8.09 9.76
N THR A 254 4.08 9.29 9.21
CA THR A 254 3.08 10.26 9.70
C THR A 254 1.66 10.03 9.18
N GLN A 255 1.44 9.01 8.34
CA GLN A 255 0.16 8.74 7.69
C GLN A 255 -0.31 7.32 7.97
N THR A 256 -0.16 6.85 9.21
CA THR A 256 -0.70 5.56 9.64
C THR A 256 -2.20 5.51 9.31
N PRO A 257 -2.66 4.55 8.50
CA PRO A 257 -4.07 4.45 8.14
C PRO A 257 -4.93 4.21 9.39
N ILE A 258 -6.10 4.81 9.41
CA ILE A 258 -7.18 4.53 10.37
C ILE A 258 -8.06 3.45 9.75
N ILE A 259 -8.31 2.38 10.48
CA ILE A 259 -9.26 1.34 10.11
C ILE A 259 -10.60 1.78 10.67
N GLY A 260 -11.44 2.38 9.82
CA GLY A 260 -12.72 2.98 10.21
C GLY A 260 -13.59 2.05 11.07
N PRO A 261 -13.80 0.78 10.66
CA PRO A 261 -14.66 -0.13 11.41
C PRO A 261 -14.19 -0.37 12.85
N LEU A 262 -12.88 -0.26 13.09
CA LEU A 262 -12.25 -0.44 14.39
C LEU A 262 -12.02 0.90 15.12
N GLN A 263 -12.27 2.03 14.45
CA GLN A 263 -12.07 3.40 14.92
C GLN A 263 -10.69 3.66 15.54
N ARG A 264 -9.66 2.97 15.05
CA ARG A 264 -8.27 3.10 15.50
C ARG A 264 -7.30 3.04 14.34
N LYS A 265 -6.07 3.48 14.58
CA LYS A 265 -4.96 3.37 13.65
C LYS A 265 -4.46 1.93 13.57
N LEU A 266 -3.82 1.60 12.46
CA LEU A 266 -3.08 0.34 12.30
C LEU A 266 -1.99 0.23 13.37
N SER A 267 -1.90 -0.92 14.04
CA SER A 267 -0.87 -1.20 15.03
C SER A 267 0.45 -1.62 14.38
N ALA A 268 1.54 -1.56 15.15
CA ALA A 268 2.84 -2.05 14.69
C ALA A 268 2.84 -3.56 14.37
N ARG A 269 2.07 -4.35 15.13
CA ARG A 269 1.91 -5.80 14.91
C ARG A 269 1.15 -6.08 13.61
N GLU A 270 0.03 -5.39 13.38
CA GLU A 270 -0.73 -5.50 12.13
C GLU A 270 0.11 -5.05 10.93
N ALA A 271 0.89 -3.98 11.09
CA ALA A 271 1.82 -3.52 10.08
C ALA A 271 2.95 -4.54 9.78
N ALA A 272 3.40 -5.29 10.78
CA ALA A 272 4.34 -6.40 10.59
C ALA A 272 3.71 -7.56 9.83
N ARG A 273 2.47 -7.94 10.16
CA ARG A 273 1.69 -8.94 9.39
C ARG A 273 1.51 -8.51 7.94
N LEU A 274 1.28 -7.22 7.66
CA LEU A 274 1.23 -6.70 6.27
C LEU A 274 2.53 -6.90 5.49
N GLN A 275 3.68 -6.96 6.17
CA GLN A 275 4.97 -7.28 5.54
C GLN A 275 5.22 -8.79 5.42
N GLY A 276 4.35 -9.63 5.97
CA GLY A 276 4.51 -11.09 6.03
C GLY A 276 5.47 -11.54 7.13
N LEU A 277 5.69 -10.71 8.16
CA LEU A 277 6.45 -11.12 9.34
C LEU A 277 5.54 -11.93 10.28
N PRO A 278 6.01 -13.08 10.82
CA PRO A 278 5.22 -13.87 11.76
C PRO A 278 5.05 -13.14 13.10
N ASP A 279 4.05 -13.55 13.88
CA ASP A 279 3.77 -12.97 15.20
C ASP A 279 4.92 -13.16 16.20
N SER A 280 5.74 -14.20 16.01
CA SER A 280 6.94 -14.41 16.80
C SER A 280 8.04 -13.36 16.54
N PHE A 281 8.04 -12.67 15.40
CA PHE A 281 8.99 -11.59 15.12
C PHE A 281 8.71 -10.39 16.04
N SER A 282 9.74 -9.83 16.69
CA SER A 282 9.57 -8.67 17.57
C SER A 282 10.53 -7.54 17.25
N PHE A 283 10.08 -6.31 17.50
CA PHE A 283 10.88 -5.09 17.47
C PHE A 283 11.21 -4.64 18.90
N ASP A 284 11.48 -5.59 19.81
CA ASP A 284 11.57 -5.34 21.25
C ASP A 284 12.39 -4.09 21.62
N GLY A 285 11.82 -3.26 22.49
CA GLY A 285 12.44 -2.02 22.96
C GLY A 285 12.41 -0.85 21.96
N GLN A 286 11.84 -1.02 20.78
CA GLN A 286 11.77 0.01 19.75
C GLN A 286 10.47 0.83 19.80
N SER A 287 10.58 2.15 19.59
CA SER A 287 9.40 3.01 19.41
C SER A 287 8.63 2.69 18.13
N ASP A 288 7.30 2.89 18.12
CA ASP A 288 6.46 2.73 16.93
C ASP A 288 6.99 3.51 15.73
N LYS A 289 7.46 4.75 15.95
CA LYS A 289 8.05 5.57 14.89
C LYS A 289 9.19 4.86 14.17
N ALA A 290 10.08 4.21 14.91
CA ALA A 290 11.20 3.46 14.33
C ALA A 290 10.70 2.15 13.68
N THR A 291 9.70 1.50 14.26
CA THR A 291 9.10 0.27 13.72
C THR A 291 8.40 0.51 12.38
N PHE A 292 7.54 1.52 12.30
CA PHE A 292 6.92 1.93 11.05
C PHE A 292 7.94 2.37 10.00
N LYS A 293 9.07 3.00 10.40
CA LYS A 293 10.16 3.31 9.47
C LYS A 293 10.80 2.05 8.88
N GLN A 294 11.10 1.06 9.71
CA GLN A 294 11.68 -0.20 9.27
C GLN A 294 10.72 -0.99 8.39
N LEU A 295 9.44 -1.11 8.78
CA LEU A 295 8.40 -1.76 7.99
C LEU A 295 8.16 -1.06 6.65
N GLY A 296 8.19 0.29 6.64
CA GLY A 296 8.10 1.11 5.44
C GLY A 296 9.24 0.85 4.45
N ASN A 297 10.44 0.56 4.95
CA ASN A 297 11.63 0.27 4.13
C ASN A 297 11.80 -1.22 3.78
N GLY A 298 11.30 -2.12 4.61
CA GLY A 298 11.42 -3.57 4.44
C GLY A 298 10.79 -4.08 3.15
N VAL A 299 11.06 -5.31 2.78
CA VAL A 299 10.42 -5.97 1.63
C VAL A 299 9.26 -6.84 2.12
N SER A 300 8.27 -7.07 1.27
CA SER A 300 7.24 -8.07 1.58
C SER A 300 7.86 -9.46 1.47
N VAL A 301 7.78 -10.21 2.55
CA VAL A 301 8.34 -11.55 2.68
C VAL A 301 7.75 -12.48 1.60
N GLY A 302 6.42 -12.55 1.48
CA GLY A 302 5.75 -13.41 0.50
C GLY A 302 6.10 -13.06 -0.95
N VAL A 303 6.25 -11.77 -1.29
CA VAL A 303 6.69 -11.38 -2.64
C VAL A 303 8.09 -11.88 -2.91
N VAL A 304 9.05 -11.62 -2.01
CA VAL A 304 10.44 -12.06 -2.20
C VAL A 304 10.54 -13.59 -2.24
N TRP A 305 9.77 -14.28 -1.41
CA TRP A 305 9.69 -15.75 -1.38
C TRP A 305 9.28 -16.33 -2.74
N ASN A 306 8.17 -15.85 -3.29
CA ASN A 306 7.66 -16.33 -4.58
C ASN A 306 8.56 -15.91 -5.75
N VAL A 307 9.15 -14.71 -5.69
CA VAL A 307 10.13 -14.25 -6.68
C VAL A 307 11.37 -15.13 -6.67
N LEU A 308 11.85 -15.55 -5.49
CA LEU A 308 13.00 -16.44 -5.39
C LEU A 308 12.69 -17.85 -5.95
N LYS A 309 11.49 -18.39 -5.68
CA LYS A 309 11.02 -19.65 -6.28
C LYS A 309 10.98 -19.55 -7.80
N ALA A 310 10.33 -18.51 -8.34
CA ALA A 310 10.25 -18.27 -9.79
C ALA A 310 11.64 -18.02 -10.42
N HIS A 311 12.53 -17.32 -9.72
CA HIS A 311 13.91 -17.09 -10.17
C HIS A 311 14.70 -18.39 -10.27
N CYS A 312 14.60 -19.26 -9.27
CA CYS A 312 15.28 -20.54 -9.28
C CYS A 312 14.78 -21.46 -10.39
N GLU A 313 13.49 -21.42 -10.72
CA GLU A 313 12.94 -22.19 -11.83
C GLU A 313 13.37 -21.62 -13.18
N ARG A 314 13.34 -20.30 -13.37
CA ARG A 314 13.78 -19.64 -14.61
C ARG A 314 15.25 -19.95 -14.93
N ASP A 315 16.12 -19.88 -13.92
CA ASP A 315 17.56 -20.07 -14.09
C ASP A 315 18.03 -21.49 -13.71
N ARG A 316 17.12 -22.48 -13.76
CA ARG A 316 17.34 -23.86 -13.30
C ARG A 316 18.61 -24.47 -13.89
N ASP A 317 18.83 -24.34 -15.19
CA ASP A 317 19.99 -24.98 -15.85
C ASP A 317 21.33 -24.41 -15.36
N LEU A 318 21.40 -23.10 -15.13
CA LEU A 318 22.57 -22.45 -14.54
C LEU A 318 22.79 -22.92 -13.09
N LEU A 319 21.70 -23.14 -12.34
CA LEU A 319 21.79 -23.65 -10.98
C LEU A 319 22.26 -25.10 -10.94
N LEU A 320 21.73 -25.97 -11.78
CA LEU A 320 22.06 -27.39 -11.75
C LEU A 320 23.51 -27.69 -12.19
N ALA A 321 24.14 -26.76 -12.90
CA ALA A 321 25.53 -26.88 -13.34
C ALA A 321 26.56 -26.84 -12.20
N THR A 322 26.24 -26.30 -11.03
CA THR A 322 27.19 -26.19 -9.90
C THR A 322 26.73 -26.95 -8.66
N PRO A 323 27.64 -27.47 -7.80
CA PRO A 323 27.25 -28.13 -6.55
C PRO A 323 26.38 -27.22 -5.65
N THR A 324 26.83 -26.00 -5.38
CA THR A 324 26.09 -25.01 -4.59
C THR A 324 24.76 -24.60 -5.25
N GLY A 325 24.71 -24.59 -6.58
CA GLY A 325 23.49 -24.33 -7.34
C GLY A 325 22.44 -25.40 -7.13
N ARG A 326 22.83 -26.68 -7.22
CA ARG A 326 21.96 -27.83 -6.94
C ARG A 326 21.42 -27.83 -5.51
N GLU A 327 22.26 -27.53 -4.52
CA GLU A 327 21.84 -27.44 -3.11
C GLU A 327 20.73 -26.39 -2.91
N ILE A 328 20.94 -25.18 -3.45
CA ILE A 328 19.95 -24.11 -3.31
C ILE A 328 18.68 -24.42 -4.11
N TYR A 329 18.79 -24.97 -5.34
CA TYR A 329 17.60 -25.35 -6.10
C TYR A 329 16.80 -26.40 -5.34
N ALA A 330 17.45 -27.40 -4.73
CA ALA A 330 16.78 -28.38 -3.89
C ALA A 330 16.08 -27.75 -2.68
N LEU A 331 16.75 -26.82 -1.97
CA LEU A 331 16.16 -26.10 -0.83
C LEU A 331 14.94 -25.27 -1.24
N VAL A 332 15.04 -24.52 -2.34
CA VAL A 332 13.94 -23.64 -2.81
C VAL A 332 12.78 -24.46 -3.37
N SER A 333 13.05 -25.57 -4.05
CA SER A 333 12.01 -26.46 -4.61
C SER A 333 11.22 -27.20 -3.53
N GLN A 334 11.82 -27.43 -2.36
CA GLN A 334 11.16 -28.05 -1.20
C GLN A 334 10.57 -27.01 -0.24
N ALA A 335 10.76 -25.71 -0.52
CA ALA A 335 10.29 -24.66 0.34
C ALA A 335 8.74 -24.58 0.33
N PRO A 336 8.10 -24.38 1.49
CA PRO A 336 6.64 -24.30 1.57
C PRO A 336 6.08 -23.17 0.72
N ASP A 337 4.78 -23.23 0.44
CA ASP A 337 4.09 -22.21 -0.33
C ASP A 337 3.91 -20.90 0.47
N ASP A 338 3.50 -20.99 1.73
CA ASP A 338 3.52 -19.87 2.67
C ASP A 338 4.83 -19.86 3.50
N PRO A 339 5.65 -18.79 3.43
CA PRO A 339 6.86 -18.66 4.23
C PRO A 339 6.62 -18.44 5.73
N THR A 340 5.43 -18.06 6.16
CA THR A 340 5.19 -17.50 7.51
C THR A 340 5.62 -18.46 8.62
N SER A 341 5.17 -19.72 8.59
CA SER A 341 5.51 -20.72 9.60
C SER A 341 6.99 -21.12 9.56
N ALA A 342 7.57 -21.26 8.36
CA ALA A 342 8.99 -21.60 8.20
C ALA A 342 9.89 -20.52 8.81
N ILE A 343 9.54 -19.24 8.61
CA ILE A 343 10.27 -18.11 9.21
C ILE A 343 10.09 -18.11 10.73
N ALA A 344 8.89 -18.38 11.26
CA ALA A 344 8.68 -18.45 12.69
C ALA A 344 9.60 -19.51 13.34
N THR A 345 9.66 -20.71 12.77
CA THR A 345 10.56 -21.78 13.24
C THR A 345 12.04 -21.39 13.15
N ALA A 346 12.45 -20.73 12.07
CA ALA A 346 13.82 -20.24 11.92
C ALA A 346 14.18 -19.21 13.00
N LEU A 347 13.29 -18.25 13.28
CA LEU A 347 13.49 -17.22 14.31
C LEU A 347 13.61 -17.83 15.72
N ASP A 348 12.79 -18.83 16.04
CA ASP A 348 12.87 -19.54 17.32
C ASP A 348 14.19 -20.29 17.48
N THR A 349 14.69 -20.87 16.39
CA THR A 349 16.00 -21.53 16.37
C THR A 349 17.13 -20.55 16.65
N VAL A 350 17.12 -19.39 15.99
CA VAL A 350 18.10 -18.31 16.20
C VAL A 350 18.08 -17.82 17.66
N ARG A 351 16.89 -17.54 18.20
CA ARG A 351 16.73 -17.11 19.61
C ARG A 351 17.29 -18.13 20.59
N ARG A 352 17.06 -19.42 20.37
CA ARG A 352 17.62 -20.49 21.21
C ARG A 352 19.15 -20.47 21.16
N VAL A 353 19.74 -20.38 19.96
CA VAL A 353 21.20 -20.31 19.82
C VAL A 353 21.79 -19.08 20.52
N ASP A 354 21.17 -17.91 20.39
CA ASP A 354 21.63 -16.68 21.04
C ASP A 354 21.48 -16.74 22.57
N SER A 355 20.40 -17.34 23.07
CA SER A 355 20.20 -17.56 24.52
C SER A 355 21.25 -18.50 25.11
N VAL A 356 21.63 -19.56 24.38
CA VAL A 356 22.70 -20.49 24.78
C VAL A 356 24.05 -19.77 24.77
N ARG A 357 24.32 -18.95 23.74
CA ARG A 357 25.55 -18.15 23.65
C ARG A 357 25.66 -17.14 24.79
N ALA A 358 24.59 -16.44 25.11
CA ALA A 358 24.54 -15.48 26.23
C ALA A 358 24.75 -16.16 27.59
N ALA A 359 24.22 -17.38 27.78
CA ALA A 359 24.43 -18.16 29.00
C ALA A 359 25.87 -18.71 29.14
N THR A 360 26.62 -18.83 28.05
CA THR A 360 28.02 -19.31 28.05
C THR A 360 29.09 -18.22 28.17
N VAL A 361 28.72 -16.94 28.28
CA VAL A 361 29.70 -15.87 28.58
C VAL A 361 29.90 -15.82 30.10
N PRO A 362 31.08 -16.17 30.65
CA PRO A 362 31.30 -16.08 32.09
C PRO A 362 31.28 -14.61 32.50
N LEU A 363 30.49 -14.30 33.53
CA LEU A 363 30.58 -13.04 34.28
C LEU A 363 32.05 -12.85 34.68
N LYS A 364 32.71 -11.85 34.08
CA LYS A 364 33.98 -11.35 34.61
C LYS A 364 33.64 -10.72 35.97
N VAL A 365 34.02 -11.44 37.02
CA VAL A 365 34.02 -10.98 38.43
C VAL A 365 35.04 -9.86 38.60
#